data_AF-A0A2V6XTH7-F1
#
_entry.id   AF-A0A2V6XTH7-F1
#
_cell.length_a   1.000
_cell.length_b   1.000
_cell.length_c   1.000
_cell.angle_alpha   90.00
_cell.angle_beta   90.00
_cell.angle_gamma   90.00
#
_symmetry.space_group_name_H-M   'P 1'
#
loop_
_entity.id
_entity.type
_entity.pdbx_description
1 polymer ?
#
loop_
_entity_poly.entity_id
_entity_poly.type
_entity_poly.pdbx_seq_one_letter_code
_entity_poly.pdbx_strand_id
1 'polypeptide(L)'
;MSKGLKTRLLLAVVSAFLWLTQQPAAAQLTPSLTSTTSSLGFSDGVRDAWGPLFKAQQPCAASSMPPRAADSVRRWNAIAIGANALDHTPVAPGENRVFGEQLGPGRTSRAFAIVHIAIFDAVN
;
A
#
# COMPACT_ATOMS: atom_id res chain seq x y z
N MET A 1 37.78 41.63 7.16
CA MET A 1 37.40 40.31 6.60
C MET A 1 37.39 40.39 5.08
N SER A 2 38.48 39.95 4.45
CA SER A 2 38.79 40.19 3.04
C SER A 2 37.77 39.51 2.11
N LYS A 3 37.28 40.26 1.11
CA LYS A 3 36.30 39.81 0.10
C LYS A 3 36.68 38.47 -0.54
N GLY A 4 37.98 38.18 -0.65
CA GLY A 4 38.50 36.93 -1.21
C GLY A 4 38.14 35.65 -0.43
N LEU A 5 37.91 35.72 0.88
CA LEU A 5 37.52 34.54 1.66
C LEU A 5 36.05 34.15 1.40
N LYS A 6 35.18 35.14 1.20
CA LYS A 6 33.76 34.92 0.85
C LYS A 6 33.62 34.31 -0.53
N THR A 7 34.39 34.79 -1.52
CA THR A 7 34.38 34.25 -2.87
C THR A 7 34.92 32.83 -2.93
N ARG A 8 35.94 32.50 -2.13
CA ARG A 8 36.47 31.13 -2.02
C ARG A 8 35.50 30.16 -1.35
N LEU A 9 34.78 30.61 -0.32
CA LEU A 9 33.75 29.80 0.33
C LEU A 9 32.55 29.58 -0.60
N LEU A 10 32.14 30.60 -1.35
CA LEU A 10 31.05 30.50 -2.33
C LEU A 10 31.43 29.54 -3.47
N LEU A 11 32.65 29.62 -4.00
CA LEU A 11 33.14 28.65 -4.99
C LEU A 11 33.22 27.23 -4.42
N ALA A 12 33.67 27.05 -3.17
CA ALA A 12 33.73 25.72 -2.56
C ALA A 12 32.34 25.10 -2.39
N VAL A 13 31.34 25.88 -1.98
CA VAL A 13 29.95 25.42 -1.81
C VAL A 13 29.31 25.13 -3.17
N VAL A 14 29.50 25.98 -4.17
CA VAL A 14 28.97 25.77 -5.53
C VAL A 14 29.64 24.56 -6.20
N SER A 15 30.96 24.38 -6.03
CA SER A 15 31.67 23.20 -6.56
C SER A 15 31.28 21.91 -5.84
N ALA A 16 30.97 21.96 -4.54
CA ALA A 16 30.43 20.80 -3.81
C ALA A 16 29.01 20.44 -4.28
N PHE A 17 28.18 21.45 -4.58
CA PHE A 17 26.84 21.24 -5.13
C PHE A 17 26.86 20.71 -6.56
N LEU A 18 27.80 21.18 -7.39
CA LEU A 18 27.97 20.74 -8.77
C LEU A 18 28.56 19.33 -8.87
N TRP A 19 29.36 18.89 -7.87
CA TRP A 19 29.83 17.51 -7.77
C TRP A 19 28.70 16.55 -7.36
N LEU A 20 27.75 17.00 -6.53
CA LEU A 20 26.63 16.16 -6.09
C LEU A 20 25.63 15.83 -7.22
N THR A 21 25.59 16.64 -8.30
CA THR A 21 24.71 16.40 -9.45
C THR A 21 25.38 15.68 -10.63
N GLN A 22 26.71 15.53 -10.62
CA GLN A 22 27.48 14.85 -11.66
C GLN A 22 28.02 13.51 -11.16
N GLN A 23 27.11 12.56 -10.93
CA GLN A 23 27.48 11.14 -10.86
C GLN A 23 27.18 10.51 -12.23
N PRO A 24 28.20 10.23 -13.06
CA PRO A 24 28.00 9.40 -14.24
C PRO A 24 27.58 8.02 -13.77
N ALA A 25 26.56 7.46 -14.43
CA ALA A 25 26.04 6.12 -14.20
C ALA A 25 27.17 5.08 -14.24
N ALA A 26 27.78 4.83 -13.09
CA ALA A 26 28.65 3.70 -12.88
C ALA A 26 27.77 2.46 -12.97
N ALA A 27 28.15 1.57 -13.88
CA ALA A 27 27.58 0.25 -14.11
C ALA A 27 26.91 -0.29 -12.85
N GLN A 28 25.57 -0.23 -12.84
CA GLN A 28 24.77 -0.95 -11.87
C GLN A 28 25.04 -2.42 -12.14
N LEU A 29 25.94 -3.02 -11.36
CA LEU A 29 25.88 -4.44 -11.09
C LEU A 29 24.44 -4.65 -10.61
N THR A 30 23.58 -5.18 -11.46
CA THR A 30 22.28 -5.69 -11.06
C THR A 30 22.57 -6.88 -10.17
N PRO A 31 22.42 -6.82 -8.83
CA PRO A 31 22.13 -8.05 -8.14
C PRO A 31 20.78 -8.48 -8.71
N SER A 32 20.79 -9.50 -9.55
CA SER A 32 19.61 -10.32 -9.76
C SER A 32 19.31 -10.92 -8.38
N LEU A 33 18.62 -10.17 -7.53
CA LEU A 33 17.86 -10.72 -6.42
C LEU A 33 16.78 -11.52 -7.11
N THR A 34 17.12 -12.74 -7.51
CA THR A 34 16.14 -13.80 -7.64
C THR A 34 15.55 -13.92 -6.25
N SER A 35 14.51 -13.14 -5.98
CA SER A 35 13.57 -13.43 -4.92
C SER A 35 12.94 -14.75 -5.30
N THR A 36 13.64 -15.84 -5.02
CA THR A 36 12.99 -17.12 -4.77
C THR A 36 12.22 -16.86 -3.49
N THR A 37 11.04 -16.24 -3.61
CA THR A 37 9.97 -16.48 -2.65
C THR A 37 9.71 -17.96 -2.78
N SER A 38 10.49 -18.76 -2.05
CA SER A 38 10.06 -20.08 -1.66
C SER A 38 8.71 -19.83 -1.00
N SER A 39 7.62 -20.16 -1.70
CA SER A 39 6.48 -20.61 -0.93
C SER A 39 7.02 -21.82 -0.18
N LEU A 40 7.44 -21.63 1.07
CA LEU A 40 7.32 -22.72 2.04
C LEU A 40 5.83 -22.97 2.11
N GLY A 41 5.32 -23.69 1.11
CA GLY A 41 3.98 -24.22 1.12
C GLY A 41 3.93 -25.08 2.36
N PHE A 42 2.89 -24.87 3.15
CA PHE A 42 2.55 -25.75 4.26
C PHE A 42 2.52 -27.19 3.73
N SER A 43 3.50 -28.00 4.12
CA SER A 43 3.74 -29.34 3.56
C SER A 43 2.56 -30.27 3.81
N ASP A 44 1.81 -30.03 4.90
CA ASP A 44 0.57 -30.73 5.25
C ASP A 44 -0.70 -29.90 4.96
N GLY A 45 -0.59 -28.92 4.05
CA GLY A 45 -1.69 -28.07 3.61
C GLY A 45 -2.25 -27.17 4.72
N VAL A 46 -3.55 -26.86 4.63
CA VAL A 46 -4.24 -25.91 5.54
C VAL A 46 -4.14 -26.32 7.01
N ARG A 47 -3.95 -27.62 7.32
CA ARG A 47 -3.81 -28.09 8.71
C ARG A 47 -2.50 -27.66 9.36
N ASP A 48 -1.42 -27.54 8.60
CA ASP A 48 -0.11 -27.08 9.10
C ASP A 48 -0.16 -25.58 9.46
N ALA A 49 -0.92 -24.79 8.69
CA ALA A 49 -1.07 -23.36 8.91
C ALA A 49 -2.01 -23.01 10.08
N TRP A 50 -3.11 -23.77 10.23
CA TRP A 50 -4.22 -23.42 11.13
C TRP A 50 -4.38 -24.39 12.31
N GLY A 51 -3.60 -25.47 12.33
CA GLY A 51 -3.58 -26.47 13.39
C GLY A 51 -4.65 -27.57 13.25
N PRO A 52 -4.53 -28.65 14.05
CA PRO A 52 -5.37 -29.86 13.95
C PRO A 52 -6.82 -29.62 14.36
N LEU A 53 -7.11 -28.53 15.08
CA LEU A 53 -8.45 -28.16 15.50
C LEU A 53 -9.23 -27.43 14.40
N PHE A 54 -8.55 -26.97 13.34
CA PHE A 54 -9.21 -26.29 12.23
C PHE A 54 -10.04 -27.29 11.42
N LYS A 55 -11.36 -27.12 11.44
CA LYS A 55 -12.30 -27.80 10.55
C LYS A 55 -12.86 -26.77 9.58
N ALA A 56 -12.50 -26.88 8.30
CA ALA A 56 -13.12 -26.06 7.28
C ALA A 56 -14.64 -26.34 7.27
N GLN A 57 -15.46 -25.33 7.54
CA GLN A 57 -16.89 -25.45 7.33
C GLN A 57 -17.15 -25.58 5.83
N GLN A 58 -17.91 -26.61 5.47
CA GLN A 58 -18.44 -26.75 4.12
C GLN A 58 -19.27 -25.50 3.82
N PRO A 59 -19.06 -24.82 2.67
CA PRO A 59 -19.85 -23.66 2.32
C PRO A 59 -21.32 -24.06 2.38
N CYS A 60 -22.11 -23.38 3.22
CA CYS A 60 -23.55 -23.43 3.08
C CYS A 60 -23.88 -23.02 1.65
N ALA A 61 -24.91 -23.62 1.04
CA ALA A 61 -25.36 -23.20 -0.28
C ALA A 61 -25.70 -21.71 -0.20
N ALA A 62 -24.79 -20.87 -0.71
CA ALA A 62 -24.95 -19.44 -0.64
C ALA A 62 -26.21 -19.09 -1.40
N SER A 63 -27.08 -18.27 -0.79
CA SER A 63 -28.16 -17.63 -1.53
C SER A 63 -27.57 -17.00 -2.79
N SER A 64 -28.08 -17.39 -3.96
CA SER A 64 -27.61 -16.86 -5.23
C SER A 64 -28.03 -15.39 -5.29
N MET A 65 -27.09 -14.49 -4.96
CA MET A 65 -27.31 -13.06 -5.08
C MET A 65 -27.53 -12.71 -6.56
N PRO A 66 -28.52 -11.86 -6.89
CA PRO A 66 -28.70 -11.40 -8.26
C PRO A 66 -27.39 -10.81 -8.81
N PRO A 67 -27.00 -11.10 -10.06
CA PRO A 67 -25.70 -10.65 -10.61
C PRO A 67 -25.43 -9.16 -10.41
N ARG A 68 -26.45 -8.32 -10.60
CA ARG A 68 -26.36 -6.86 -10.41
C ARG A 68 -26.02 -6.47 -8.96
N ALA A 69 -26.57 -7.17 -7.98
CA ALA A 69 -26.24 -6.93 -6.57
C ALA A 69 -24.81 -7.38 -6.26
N ALA A 70 -24.38 -8.53 -6.79
CA ALA A 70 -23.00 -9.00 -6.65
C ALA A 70 -21.99 -8.04 -7.29
N ASP A 71 -22.29 -7.50 -8.47
CA ASP A 71 -21.47 -6.49 -9.15
C ASP A 71 -21.40 -5.20 -8.33
N SER A 72 -22.52 -4.79 -7.73
CA SER A 72 -22.57 -3.61 -6.85
C SER A 72 -21.68 -3.80 -5.61
N VAL A 73 -21.73 -4.97 -4.97
CA VAL A 73 -20.87 -5.30 -3.82
C VAL A 73 -19.39 -5.23 -4.22
N ARG A 74 -19.00 -5.84 -5.35
CA ARG A 74 -17.62 -5.80 -5.86
C ARG A 74 -17.16 -4.37 -6.17
N ARG A 75 -18.03 -3.58 -6.80
CA ARG A 75 -17.75 -2.18 -7.14
C ARG A 75 -17.51 -1.34 -5.89
N TRP A 76 -18.36 -1.46 -4.88
CA TRP A 76 -18.20 -0.70 -3.63
C TRP A 76 -16.96 -1.13 -2.84
N ASN A 77 -16.63 -2.42 -2.85
CA ASN A 77 -15.37 -2.90 -2.28
C ASN A 77 -14.15 -2.27 -2.99
N ALA A 78 -14.16 -2.22 -4.33
CA ALA A 78 -13.07 -1.59 -5.09
C ALA A 78 -12.93 -0.09 -4.75
N ILE A 79 -14.05 0.62 -4.58
CA ILE A 79 -14.05 2.04 -4.16
C ILE A 79 -13.48 2.19 -2.75
N ALA A 80 -13.88 1.35 -1.80
CA ALA A 80 -13.37 1.40 -0.43
C ALA A 80 -11.85 1.15 -0.37
N ILE A 81 -11.35 0.18 -1.14
CA ILE A 81 -9.91 -0.09 -1.28
C ILE A 81 -9.18 1.11 -1.88
N GLY A 82 -9.72 1.71 -2.94
CA GLY A 82 -9.16 2.91 -3.56
C GLY A 82 -9.10 4.10 -2.60
N ALA A 83 -10.18 4.33 -1.84
CA ALA A 83 -10.23 5.38 -0.82
C ALA A 83 -9.19 5.15 0.29
N ASN A 84 -9.04 3.91 0.77
CA ASN A 84 -8.00 3.55 1.74
C ASN A 84 -6.59 3.81 1.18
N ALA A 85 -6.34 3.46 -0.08
CA ALA A 85 -5.04 3.72 -0.71
C ALA A 85 -4.72 5.22 -0.79
N LEU A 86 -5.70 6.04 -1.17
CA LEU A 86 -5.55 7.51 -1.17
C LEU A 86 -5.31 8.06 0.23
N ASP A 87 -6.01 7.54 1.24
CA ASP A 87 -5.88 7.96 2.64
C ASP A 87 -4.50 7.60 3.25
N HIS A 88 -3.84 6.58 2.69
CA HIS A 88 -2.49 6.15 3.07
C HIS A 88 -1.39 6.72 2.16
N THR A 89 -1.77 7.56 1.19
CA THR A 89 -0.81 8.23 0.30
C THR A 89 -0.62 9.67 0.75
N PRO A 90 0.61 10.10 1.08
CA PRO A 90 0.89 11.50 1.41
C PRO A 90 0.35 12.46 0.34
N VAL A 91 -0.18 13.59 0.79
CA VAL A 91 -0.77 14.60 -0.09
C VAL A 91 0.33 15.32 -0.86
N ALA A 92 0.17 15.46 -2.18
CA ALA A 92 1.11 16.14 -3.04
C ALA A 92 0.98 17.67 -2.91
N PRO A 93 2.02 18.45 -3.24
CA PRO A 93 1.93 19.91 -3.24
C PRO A 93 0.79 20.41 -4.13
N GLY A 94 -0.06 21.29 -3.59
CA GLY A 94 -1.18 21.90 -4.32
C GLY A 94 -2.49 21.11 -4.29
N GLU A 95 -2.51 19.92 -3.70
CA GLU A 95 -3.77 19.19 -3.48
C GLU A 95 -4.50 19.66 -2.21
N ASN A 96 -5.83 19.65 -2.25
CA ASN A 96 -6.70 20.04 -1.12
C ASN A 96 -7.25 18.83 -0.34
N ARG A 97 -6.54 17.69 -0.37
CA ARG A 97 -6.96 16.46 0.32
C ARG A 97 -6.43 16.48 1.75
N VAL A 98 -7.19 15.91 2.68
CA VAL A 98 -6.73 15.64 4.05
C VAL A 98 -5.99 14.30 4.06
N PHE A 99 -4.81 14.26 4.68
CA PHE A 99 -4.04 13.03 4.83
C PHE A 99 -4.49 12.25 6.08
N GLY A 100 -4.75 10.95 5.91
CA GLY A 100 -4.83 9.99 7.02
C GLY A 100 -6.09 10.08 7.90
N GLU A 101 -7.26 10.38 7.31
CA GLU A 101 -8.55 10.41 8.00
C GLU A 101 -8.99 9.04 8.54
N GLN A 102 -8.48 7.93 8.02
CA GLN A 102 -8.64 6.56 8.51
C GLN A 102 -7.31 5.78 8.56
N LEU A 103 -6.18 6.49 8.63
CA LEU A 103 -4.84 5.91 8.68
C LEU A 103 -4.68 4.81 9.74
N GLY A 104 -4.04 3.73 9.31
CA GLY A 104 -3.61 2.63 10.16
C GLY A 104 -4.64 1.50 10.29
N PRO A 105 -4.18 0.31 10.69
CA PRO A 105 -4.97 -0.92 10.57
C PRO A 105 -6.29 -0.88 11.36
N GLY A 106 -6.33 -0.27 12.55
CA GLY A 106 -7.54 -0.22 13.36
C GLY A 106 -8.63 0.68 12.78
N ARG A 107 -8.25 1.87 12.28
CA ARG A 107 -9.20 2.85 11.74
C ARG A 107 -9.69 2.43 10.36
N THR A 108 -8.79 1.97 9.48
CA THR A 108 -9.17 1.35 8.20
C THR A 108 -10.14 0.19 8.41
N SER A 109 -9.86 -0.72 9.34
CA SER A 109 -10.73 -1.88 9.60
C SER A 109 -12.12 -1.45 10.06
N ARG A 110 -12.21 -0.46 10.95
CA ARG A 110 -13.49 0.11 11.39
C ARG A 110 -14.25 0.77 10.24
N ALA A 111 -13.56 1.56 9.41
CA ALA A 111 -14.17 2.21 8.25
C ALA A 111 -14.73 1.17 7.27
N PHE A 112 -13.96 0.12 6.98
CA PHE A 112 -14.40 -0.97 6.11
C PHE A 112 -15.58 -1.73 6.70
N ALA A 113 -15.58 -2.00 8.00
CA ALA A 113 -16.72 -2.64 8.67
C ALA A 113 -18.01 -1.83 8.51
N ILE A 114 -17.95 -0.50 8.74
CA ILE A 114 -19.10 0.39 8.56
C ILE A 114 -19.62 0.33 7.11
N VAL A 115 -18.72 0.43 6.14
CA VAL A 115 -19.06 0.38 4.70
C VAL A 115 -19.69 -0.96 4.34
N HIS A 116 -19.11 -2.08 4.77
CA HIS A 116 -19.61 -3.40 4.44
C HIS A 116 -20.93 -3.74 5.14
N ILE A 117 -21.15 -3.25 6.36
CA ILE A 117 -22.46 -3.36 7.03
C ILE A 117 -23.52 -2.58 6.24
N ALA A 118 -23.21 -1.35 5.80
CA ALA A 118 -24.13 -0.54 5.00
C ALA A 118 -24.44 -1.18 3.64
N ILE A 119 -23.44 -1.77 2.98
CA ILE A 119 -23.65 -2.52 1.73
C ILE A 119 -24.55 -3.72 1.99
N PHE A 120 -24.30 -4.48 3.05
CA PHE A 120 -25.10 -5.65 3.41
C PHE A 120 -26.57 -5.25 3.66
N ASP A 121 -26.79 -4.20 4.46
CA ASP A 121 -28.13 -3.66 4.77
C ASP A 121 -28.87 -3.18 3.51
N ALA A 122 -28.15 -2.63 2.53
CA ALA A 122 -28.76 -2.15 1.28
C ALA A 122 -29.13 -3.25 0.27
N VAL A 123 -28.57 -4.46 0.38
CA VAL A 123 -28.74 -5.53 -0.63
C VAL A 123 -29.45 -6.78 -0.14
N ASN A 124 -29.66 -6.94 1.18
CA ASN A 124 -30.36 -8.07 1.79
C ASN A 124 -31.73 -7.64 2.29
#